data_AF-A0A0T2KWM8-F1
#
_entry.id   AF-A0A0T2KWM8-F1
#
_cell.length_a   1.000
_cell.length_b   1.000
_cell.length_c   1.000
_cell.angle_alpha   90.00
_cell.angle_beta   90.00
_cell.angle_gamma   90.00
#
_symmetry.space_group_name_H-M   'P 1'
#
loop_
_entity.id
_entity.type
_entity.pdbx_description
1 polymer ?
#
loop_
_entity_poly.entity_id
_entity_poly.type
_entity_poly.pdbx_seq_one_letter_code
_entity_poly.pdbx_strand_id
1 'polypeptide(L)'
;MSNDESPTEPVQRDRREAVREKAQQVQAQQSRARVIRRTAVGVGAVAIVAVAAVVVAWAFSSSSSKTLVQPANVSNDGIIVTTVAGVATEPAAGDVADAPGADAPAAAPTEAAAPAPTETAPPAVDIRVYVDYLSAGASDFQTANVKQLSKWVSEDAATLTYYPVAMLTAKSKGTKYSLRAASAAACVATHAPDTFFKFNNELLAQRPDVDSDGLTDSELAALAIAQGTDAPKALRSCIENESFAMWAKAATDRALQGLPDTDGIALTGTPTILVNGIPYVGAVDDPKEFAQFVLTIASDAYYKTPSPAPSGSTSATPTPSN
;
A
#
# COMPACT_ATOMS: atom_id res chain seq x y z
N MET A 1 -81.24 91.59 13.34
CA MET A 1 -80.67 90.72 14.37
C MET A 1 -80.11 89.49 13.69
N SER A 2 -78.83 89.20 13.94
CA SER A 2 -78.12 87.99 13.49
C SER A 2 -78.83 86.72 13.95
N ASN A 3 -78.71 85.63 13.18
CA ASN A 3 -77.96 84.47 13.68
C ASN A 3 -77.68 83.44 12.57
N ASP A 4 -76.49 82.90 12.73
CA ASP A 4 -75.82 81.81 12.04
C ASP A 4 -76.50 80.45 12.30
N GLU A 5 -76.09 79.43 11.54
CA GLU A 5 -75.70 78.09 12.02
C GLU A 5 -76.21 76.92 11.13
N SER A 6 -75.23 76.17 10.60
CA SER A 6 -75.40 74.90 9.86
C SER A 6 -75.70 73.74 10.82
N PRO A 7 -76.25 72.59 10.36
CA PRO A 7 -75.36 71.41 10.26
C PRO A 7 -75.79 70.35 9.23
N THR A 8 -74.83 69.71 8.55
CA THR A 8 -74.98 68.29 8.10
C THR A 8 -73.60 67.71 7.74
N GLU A 9 -72.82 67.42 8.79
CA GLU A 9 -71.50 66.76 8.73
C GLU A 9 -71.45 65.21 8.96
N PRO A 10 -72.53 64.38 8.90
CA PRO A 10 -72.40 62.95 9.24
C PRO A 10 -71.90 62.05 8.09
N VAL A 11 -72.36 62.23 6.84
CA VAL A 11 -72.15 61.23 5.76
C VAL A 11 -70.70 61.17 5.23
N GLN A 12 -69.94 62.28 5.32
CA GLN A 12 -68.53 62.28 4.90
C GLN A 12 -67.56 61.74 5.97
N ARG A 13 -67.91 61.86 7.26
CA ARG A 13 -67.10 61.30 8.36
C ARG A 13 -67.17 59.78 8.37
N ASP A 14 -68.36 59.20 8.24
CA ASP A 14 -68.56 57.74 8.19
C ASP A 14 -67.76 57.05 7.07
N ARG A 15 -67.70 57.66 5.88
CA ARG A 15 -66.93 57.09 4.75
C ARG A 15 -65.42 57.14 4.99
N ARG A 16 -64.92 58.17 5.66
CA ARG A 16 -63.49 58.30 6.00
C ARG A 16 -63.09 57.31 7.11
N GLU A 17 -63.98 57.05 8.05
CA GLU A 17 -63.78 56.08 9.12
C GLU A 17 -63.80 54.64 8.59
N ALA A 18 -64.77 54.29 7.72
CA ALA A 18 -64.81 52.98 7.06
C ALA A 18 -63.58 52.70 6.19
N VAL A 19 -63.01 53.72 5.54
CA VAL A 19 -61.77 53.59 4.77
C VAL A 19 -60.55 53.40 5.68
N ARG A 20 -60.50 54.09 6.84
CA ARG A 20 -59.42 53.91 7.83
C ARG A 20 -59.47 52.53 8.47
N GLU A 21 -60.65 52.02 8.77
CA GLU A 21 -60.82 50.67 9.34
C GLU A 21 -60.38 49.59 8.34
N LYS A 22 -60.79 49.69 7.07
CA LYS A 22 -60.31 48.77 6.03
C LYS A 22 -58.81 48.89 5.78
N ALA A 23 -58.25 50.09 5.82
CA ALA A 23 -56.80 50.29 5.70
C ALA A 23 -56.04 49.62 6.86
N GLN A 24 -56.56 49.70 8.09
CA GLN A 24 -55.97 49.02 9.25
C GLN A 24 -56.08 47.49 9.16
N GLN A 25 -57.22 46.96 8.69
CA GLN A 25 -57.39 45.52 8.49
C GLN A 25 -56.45 44.96 7.42
N VAL A 26 -56.27 45.66 6.30
CA VAL A 26 -55.35 45.26 5.22
C VAL A 26 -53.90 45.33 5.70
N GLN A 27 -53.51 46.35 6.46
CA GLN A 27 -52.17 46.44 7.03
C GLN A 27 -51.89 45.34 8.07
N ALA A 28 -52.88 44.98 8.90
CA ALA A 28 -52.79 43.88 9.85
C ALA A 28 -52.65 42.51 9.14
N GLN A 29 -53.36 42.29 8.03
CA GLN A 29 -53.22 41.07 7.24
C GLN A 29 -51.87 40.99 6.51
N GLN A 30 -51.40 42.08 5.91
CA GLN A 30 -50.13 42.11 5.19
C GLN A 30 -48.91 41.96 6.11
N SER A 31 -48.96 42.56 7.31
CA SER A 31 -47.88 42.42 8.31
C SER A 31 -47.78 40.98 8.84
N ARG A 32 -48.91 40.34 9.17
CA ARG A 32 -48.95 38.92 9.58
C ARG A 32 -48.42 38.00 8.49
N ALA A 33 -48.84 38.19 7.24
CA ALA A 33 -48.37 37.39 6.11
C ALA A 33 -46.86 37.57 5.84
N ARG A 34 -46.33 38.79 6.00
CA ARG A 34 -44.89 39.06 5.83
C ARG A 34 -44.06 38.42 6.92
N VAL A 35 -44.52 38.44 8.18
CA VAL A 35 -43.85 37.77 9.30
C VAL A 35 -43.84 36.26 9.09
N ILE A 36 -44.99 35.66 8.76
CA ILE A 36 -45.10 34.21 8.50
C ILE A 36 -44.21 33.76 7.33
N ARG A 37 -44.15 34.53 6.23
CA ARG A 37 -43.24 34.21 5.11
C ARG A 37 -41.77 34.30 5.52
N ARG A 38 -41.38 35.31 6.29
CA ARG A 38 -39.98 35.47 6.74
C ARG A 38 -39.57 34.36 7.71
N THR A 39 -40.45 33.97 8.64
CA THR A 39 -40.17 32.86 9.56
C THR A 39 -40.12 31.53 8.83
N ALA A 40 -41.03 31.27 7.87
CA ALA A 40 -41.02 30.05 7.07
C ALA A 40 -39.73 29.89 6.23
N VAL A 41 -39.27 30.98 5.59
CA VAL A 41 -38.00 30.97 4.83
C VAL A 41 -36.79 30.78 5.75
N GLY A 42 -36.77 31.44 6.92
CA GLY A 42 -35.70 31.28 7.90
C GLY A 42 -35.59 29.85 8.44
N VAL A 43 -36.73 29.26 8.85
CA VAL A 43 -36.79 27.87 9.33
C VAL A 43 -36.41 26.88 8.23
N GLY A 44 -36.87 27.11 6.99
CA GLY A 44 -36.50 26.26 5.84
C GLY A 44 -35.01 26.30 5.55
N ALA A 45 -34.37 27.48 5.58
CA ALA A 45 -32.93 27.61 5.38
C ALA A 45 -32.12 26.91 6.49
N VAL A 46 -32.52 27.06 7.75
CA VAL A 46 -31.87 26.38 8.88
C VAL A 46 -32.03 24.86 8.78
N ALA A 47 -33.20 24.36 8.36
CA ALA A 47 -33.41 22.94 8.14
C ALA A 47 -32.52 22.38 7.03
N ILE A 48 -32.35 23.10 5.91
CA ILE A 48 -31.46 22.68 4.82
C ILE A 48 -30.00 22.63 5.29
N VAL A 49 -29.53 23.65 6.02
CA VAL A 49 -28.16 23.68 6.56
C VAL A 49 -27.95 22.55 7.57
N ALA A 50 -28.93 22.27 8.43
CA ALA A 50 -28.86 21.15 9.37
C ALA A 50 -28.80 19.80 8.65
N VAL A 51 -29.62 19.59 7.60
CA VAL A 51 -29.58 18.37 6.79
C VAL A 51 -28.24 18.25 6.07
N ALA A 52 -27.72 19.32 5.47
CA ALA A 52 -26.41 19.32 4.84
C ALA A 52 -25.29 18.99 5.85
N ALA A 53 -25.33 19.57 7.05
CA ALA A 53 -24.38 19.27 8.11
C ALA A 53 -24.47 17.80 8.58
N VAL A 54 -25.67 17.23 8.66
CA VAL A 54 -25.88 15.81 8.99
C VAL A 54 -25.37 14.91 7.88
N VAL A 55 -25.61 15.23 6.60
CA VAL A 55 -25.10 14.47 5.45
C VAL A 55 -23.58 14.51 5.41
N VAL A 56 -22.98 15.68 5.65
CA VAL A 56 -21.52 15.84 5.73
C VAL A 56 -20.96 15.07 6.93
N ALA A 57 -21.56 15.18 8.11
CA ALA A 57 -21.15 14.45 9.30
C ALA A 57 -21.28 12.92 9.12
N TRP A 58 -22.32 12.44 8.43
CA TRP A 58 -22.50 11.03 8.12
C TRP A 58 -21.47 10.55 7.08
N ALA A 59 -21.17 11.36 6.06
CA ALA A 59 -20.11 11.08 5.09
C ALA A 59 -18.73 10.95 5.79
N PHE A 60 -18.41 11.85 6.72
CA PHE A 60 -17.16 11.77 7.51
C PHE A 60 -17.17 10.65 8.55
N SER A 61 -18.32 10.35 9.19
CA SER A 61 -18.44 9.29 10.18
C SER A 61 -18.36 7.89 9.57
N SER A 62 -18.79 7.71 8.32
CA SER A 62 -18.64 6.45 7.58
C SER A 62 -17.18 6.13 7.23
N SER A 63 -16.30 7.14 7.28
CA SER A 63 -14.88 7.03 6.97
C SER A 63 -13.98 6.84 8.21
N SER A 64 -14.52 7.00 9.42
CA SER A 64 -13.71 7.14 10.65
C SER A 64 -13.77 5.94 11.60
N SER A 65 -14.46 4.85 11.24
CA SER A 65 -14.69 3.70 12.12
C SER A 65 -14.37 2.33 11.50
N LYS A 66 -13.76 2.28 10.31
CA LYS A 66 -13.19 1.02 9.82
C LYS A 66 -11.94 0.72 10.67
N THR A 67 -12.02 -0.30 11.52
CA THR A 67 -10.83 -0.90 12.13
C THR A 67 -9.80 -1.14 11.04
N LEU A 68 -8.55 -0.74 11.28
CA LEU A 68 -7.46 -0.92 10.31
C LEU A 68 -7.27 -2.43 10.09
N VAL A 69 -7.81 -2.94 8.99
CA VAL A 69 -7.71 -4.37 8.65
C VAL A 69 -6.25 -4.63 8.30
N GLN A 70 -5.59 -5.51 9.04
CA GLN A 70 -4.25 -5.95 8.69
C GLN A 70 -4.36 -7.09 7.66
N PRO A 71 -3.62 -7.00 6.54
CA PRO A 71 -3.56 -8.10 5.59
C PRO A 71 -2.92 -9.34 6.22
N ALA A 72 -3.39 -10.52 5.81
CA ALA A 72 -2.70 -11.75 6.16
C ALA A 72 -1.39 -11.87 5.37
N ASN A 73 -0.44 -12.67 5.87
CA ASN A 73 0.88 -12.89 5.26
C ASN A 73 1.72 -11.62 5.09
N VAL A 74 1.53 -10.66 6.00
CA VAL A 74 2.31 -9.44 6.08
C VAL A 74 3.03 -9.36 7.43
N SER A 75 4.34 -9.11 7.39
CA SER A 75 5.19 -8.90 8.57
C SER A 75 5.84 -7.53 8.48
N ASN A 76 5.66 -6.69 9.51
CA ASN A 76 6.18 -5.31 9.53
C ASN A 76 5.81 -4.48 8.28
N ASP A 77 4.61 -4.68 7.73
CA ASP A 77 4.12 -4.11 6.47
C ASP A 77 4.75 -4.65 5.17
N GLY A 78 5.63 -5.64 5.29
CA GLY A 78 6.23 -6.36 4.17
C GLY A 78 5.46 -7.63 3.83
N ILE A 79 5.24 -7.85 2.53
CA ILE A 79 4.72 -9.09 1.98
C ILE A 79 5.92 -9.96 1.57
N ILE A 80 6.13 -11.06 2.29
CA ILE A 80 7.20 -12.02 1.99
C ILE A 80 6.77 -12.85 0.79
N VAL A 81 7.67 -13.01 -0.19
CA VAL A 81 7.44 -13.86 -1.35
C VAL A 81 7.54 -15.33 -0.95
N THR A 82 6.44 -16.07 -1.02
CA THR A 82 6.39 -17.51 -0.69
C THR A 82 6.65 -18.41 -1.89
N THR A 83 6.49 -17.89 -3.11
CA THR A 83 6.68 -18.64 -4.35
C THR A 83 6.97 -17.70 -5.52
N VAL A 84 7.76 -18.20 -6.45
CA VAL A 84 8.19 -17.51 -7.68
C VAL A 84 7.83 -18.31 -8.93
N ALA A 85 7.13 -19.44 -8.77
CA ALA A 85 6.82 -20.35 -9.86
C ALA A 85 5.97 -19.67 -10.94
N GLY A 86 6.33 -19.83 -12.21
CA GLY A 86 5.52 -19.36 -13.35
C GLY A 86 5.66 -17.87 -13.69
N VAL A 87 6.61 -17.16 -13.10
CA VAL A 87 7.12 -15.91 -13.70
C VAL A 87 8.11 -16.32 -14.79
N ALA A 88 7.88 -15.89 -16.04
CA ALA A 88 8.58 -16.41 -17.22
C ALA A 88 10.10 -16.27 -17.09
N THR A 89 10.77 -17.36 -16.72
CA THR A 89 12.17 -17.61 -17.01
C THR A 89 12.27 -18.01 -18.48
N GLU A 90 12.19 -17.03 -19.40
CA GLU A 90 12.73 -17.25 -20.75
C GLU A 90 14.19 -17.73 -20.57
N PRO A 91 14.55 -18.93 -21.05
CA PRO A 91 15.89 -19.46 -20.87
C PRO A 91 16.86 -18.48 -21.52
N ALA A 92 17.87 -18.06 -20.77
CA ALA A 92 18.96 -17.28 -21.34
C ALA A 92 19.61 -18.15 -22.43
N ALA A 93 19.36 -17.79 -23.69
CA ALA A 93 20.21 -18.24 -24.77
C ALA A 93 21.58 -17.60 -24.56
N GLY A 94 22.55 -18.43 -24.16
CA GLY A 94 23.96 -18.10 -24.16
C GLY A 94 24.52 -17.71 -22.80
N ASP A 95 25.00 -18.71 -22.06
CA ASP A 95 26.34 -18.65 -21.47
C ASP A 95 26.85 -20.10 -21.33
N VAL A 96 27.61 -20.51 -22.34
CA VAL A 96 28.57 -21.62 -22.23
C VAL A 96 29.71 -21.11 -21.35
N ALA A 97 29.71 -21.50 -20.08
CA ALA A 97 30.90 -21.53 -19.26
C ALA A 97 31.19 -22.98 -18.90
N ASP A 98 32.09 -23.55 -19.70
CA ASP A 98 32.78 -24.81 -19.53
C ASP A 98 33.32 -24.95 -18.08
N ALA A 99 32.86 -25.97 -17.38
CA ALA A 99 33.54 -26.51 -16.20
C ALA A 99 33.99 -27.93 -16.58
N PRO A 100 35.30 -28.22 -16.57
CA PRO A 100 35.80 -29.47 -17.10
C PRO A 100 35.35 -30.64 -16.23
N GLY A 101 34.81 -31.66 -16.89
CA GLY A 101 34.40 -32.92 -16.28
C GLY A 101 35.53 -33.58 -15.51
N ALA A 102 35.23 -33.99 -14.29
CA ALA A 102 36.00 -34.99 -13.57
C ALA A 102 35.16 -36.27 -13.53
N ASP A 103 35.63 -37.26 -14.28
CA ASP A 103 35.19 -38.65 -14.24
C ASP A 103 35.08 -39.15 -12.79
N ALA A 104 33.93 -39.74 -12.46
CA ALA A 104 33.76 -40.49 -11.22
C ALA A 104 34.26 -41.93 -11.42
N PRO A 105 35.25 -42.42 -10.64
CA PRO A 105 35.44 -43.85 -10.48
C PRO A 105 34.60 -44.34 -9.30
N ALA A 106 33.83 -45.39 -9.52
CA ALA A 106 33.23 -46.17 -8.45
C ALA A 106 34.32 -46.92 -7.65
N ALA A 107 34.32 -46.78 -6.32
CA ALA A 107 35.04 -47.67 -5.41
C ALA A 107 34.29 -47.85 -4.08
N ALA A 108 34.47 -49.04 -3.52
CA ALA A 108 33.73 -49.77 -2.50
C ALA A 108 33.75 -49.14 -1.06
N PRO A 109 32.94 -49.65 -0.11
CA PRO A 109 32.69 -48.98 1.17
C PRO A 109 33.87 -49.14 2.14
N THR A 110 34.26 -48.06 2.82
CA THR A 110 35.21 -48.13 3.94
C THR A 110 34.76 -47.20 5.07
N GLU A 111 35.04 -47.68 6.28
CA GLU A 111 34.72 -47.26 7.63
C GLU A 111 34.49 -45.77 7.93
N ALA A 112 33.57 -45.59 8.89
CA ALA A 112 33.27 -44.40 9.69
C ALA A 112 34.37 -43.33 9.72
N ALA A 113 34.19 -42.29 8.88
CA ALA A 113 34.84 -41.01 9.05
C ALA A 113 34.06 -40.17 10.09
N ALA A 114 34.82 -39.49 10.94
CA ALA A 114 34.37 -38.51 11.94
C ALA A 114 33.32 -37.53 11.39
N PRO A 115 32.45 -36.94 12.24
CA PRO A 115 31.48 -35.96 11.77
C PRO A 115 32.24 -34.80 11.13
N ALA A 116 32.02 -34.60 9.83
CA ALA A 116 32.41 -33.38 9.17
C ALA A 116 31.83 -32.19 9.96
N PRO A 117 32.56 -31.07 10.11
CA PRO A 117 31.95 -29.86 10.63
C PRO A 117 30.74 -29.57 9.74
N THR A 118 29.56 -29.48 10.35
CA THR A 118 28.39 -28.95 9.65
C THR A 118 28.75 -27.54 9.22
N GLU A 119 29.08 -27.34 7.94
CA GLU A 119 29.00 -26.01 7.34
C GLU A 119 27.56 -25.56 7.56
N THR A 120 27.40 -24.69 8.56
CA THR A 120 26.15 -23.95 8.69
C THR A 120 26.10 -23.09 7.47
N ALA A 121 25.19 -23.41 6.53
CA ALA A 121 24.95 -22.56 5.37
C ALA A 121 24.78 -21.12 5.87
N PRO A 122 25.41 -20.12 5.21
CA PRO A 122 25.22 -18.73 5.59
C PRO A 122 23.71 -18.41 5.63
N PRO A 123 23.26 -17.55 6.56
CA PRO A 123 21.86 -17.15 6.61
C PRO A 123 21.47 -16.56 5.24
N ALA A 124 20.26 -16.91 4.77
CA ALA A 124 19.72 -16.38 3.53
C ALA A 124 19.75 -14.84 3.55
N VAL A 125 20.11 -14.23 2.43
CA VAL A 125 20.19 -12.77 2.32
C VAL A 125 18.79 -12.17 2.43
N ASP A 126 18.60 -11.18 3.31
CA ASP A 126 17.35 -10.42 3.39
C ASP A 126 17.35 -9.33 2.32
N ILE A 127 16.43 -9.41 1.36
CA ILE A 127 16.19 -8.39 0.34
C ILE A 127 14.83 -7.76 0.56
N ARG A 128 14.81 -6.47 0.86
CA ARG A 128 13.59 -5.69 1.08
C ARG A 128 13.43 -4.63 0.01
N VAL A 129 12.25 -4.57 -0.61
CA VAL A 129 11.94 -3.64 -1.70
C VAL A 129 10.72 -2.80 -1.34
N TYR A 130 10.92 -1.52 -1.06
CA TYR A 130 9.83 -0.56 -0.91
C TYR A 130 9.37 -0.11 -2.30
N VAL A 131 8.12 -0.42 -2.63
CA VAL A 131 7.59 -0.35 -3.99
C VAL A 131 6.36 0.54 -4.07
N ASP A 132 6.39 1.52 -4.97
CA ASP A 132 5.18 2.22 -5.42
C ASP A 132 4.90 1.80 -6.86
N TYR A 133 3.70 1.27 -7.11
CA TYR A 133 3.32 0.71 -8.40
C TYR A 133 3.14 1.74 -9.53
N LEU A 134 3.35 3.03 -9.28
CA LEU A 134 3.46 4.08 -10.29
C LEU A 134 4.91 4.50 -10.58
N SER A 135 5.88 4.05 -9.78
CA SER A 135 7.29 4.43 -9.92
C SER A 135 7.94 3.76 -11.12
N ALA A 136 8.56 4.57 -11.99
CA ALA A 136 9.33 4.08 -13.13
C ALA A 136 10.52 3.23 -12.66
N GLY A 137 11.33 3.74 -11.72
CA GLY A 137 12.48 2.99 -11.22
C GLY A 137 12.10 1.67 -10.55
N ALA A 138 10.90 1.56 -9.97
CA ALA A 138 10.45 0.31 -9.36
C ALA A 138 10.08 -0.73 -10.43
N SER A 139 9.50 -0.27 -11.54
CA SER A 139 9.28 -1.08 -12.74
C SER A 139 10.61 -1.53 -13.34
N ASP A 140 11.55 -0.59 -13.56
CA ASP A 140 12.87 -0.87 -14.12
C ASP A 140 13.63 -1.90 -13.28
N PHE A 141 13.67 -1.71 -11.95
CA PHE A 141 14.28 -2.66 -11.02
C PHE A 141 13.66 -4.04 -11.12
N GLN A 142 12.33 -4.12 -11.06
CA GLN A 142 11.62 -5.39 -11.13
C GLN A 142 11.91 -6.11 -12.44
N THR A 143 11.75 -5.43 -13.58
CA THR A 143 11.95 -6.04 -14.90
C THR A 143 13.39 -6.48 -15.12
N ALA A 144 14.38 -5.68 -14.68
CA ALA A 144 15.79 -6.04 -14.80
C ALA A 144 16.18 -7.23 -13.91
N ASN A 145 15.62 -7.31 -12.69
CA ASN A 145 16.08 -8.24 -11.66
C ASN A 145 15.16 -9.45 -11.44
N VAL A 146 13.98 -9.52 -12.08
CA VAL A 146 12.99 -10.57 -11.82
C VAL A 146 13.58 -11.98 -11.93
N LYS A 147 14.40 -12.24 -12.96
CA LYS A 147 14.98 -13.58 -13.19
C LYS A 147 15.95 -13.99 -12.06
N GLN A 148 16.84 -13.10 -11.64
CA GLN A 148 17.79 -13.41 -10.56
C GLN A 148 17.13 -13.45 -9.19
N LEU A 149 16.16 -12.57 -8.92
CA LEU A 149 15.36 -12.59 -7.71
C LEU A 149 14.58 -13.91 -7.60
N SER A 150 13.94 -14.36 -8.69
CA SER A 150 13.28 -15.66 -8.72
C SER A 150 14.26 -16.79 -8.43
N LYS A 151 15.43 -16.78 -9.06
CA LYS A 151 16.46 -17.80 -8.82
C LYS A 151 16.86 -17.84 -7.35
N TRP A 152 17.23 -16.70 -6.76
CA TRP A 152 17.69 -16.64 -5.37
C TRP A 152 16.61 -17.05 -4.36
N VAL A 153 15.35 -16.70 -4.59
CA VAL A 153 14.24 -17.16 -3.74
C VAL A 153 14.03 -18.67 -3.91
N SER A 154 14.09 -19.21 -5.14
CA SER A 154 13.87 -20.64 -5.39
C SER A 154 14.99 -21.54 -4.85
N GLU A 155 16.20 -21.00 -4.68
CA GLU A 155 17.37 -21.68 -4.14
C GLU A 155 17.51 -21.47 -2.61
N ASP A 156 16.53 -20.82 -1.97
CA ASP A 156 16.59 -20.38 -0.56
C ASP A 156 17.82 -19.50 -0.22
N ALA A 157 18.44 -18.90 -1.24
CA ALA A 157 19.62 -18.04 -1.09
C ALA A 157 19.26 -16.64 -0.61
N ALA A 158 18.02 -16.19 -0.86
CA ALA A 158 17.51 -14.91 -0.38
C ALA A 158 16.05 -14.99 0.06
N THR A 159 15.72 -14.28 1.13
CA THR A 159 14.34 -13.93 1.47
C THR A 159 14.00 -12.62 0.78
N LEU A 160 12.95 -12.61 -0.05
CA LEU A 160 12.50 -11.42 -0.76
C LEU A 160 11.19 -10.90 -0.16
N THR A 161 11.20 -9.65 0.27
CA THR A 161 10.03 -8.99 0.87
C THR A 161 9.73 -7.68 0.14
N TYR A 162 8.50 -7.53 -0.35
CA TYR A 162 8.02 -6.27 -0.92
C TYR A 162 7.21 -5.50 0.12
N TYR A 163 7.45 -4.19 0.20
CA TYR A 163 6.71 -3.25 1.06
C TYR A 163 5.93 -2.29 0.15
N PRO A 164 4.67 -2.60 -0.19
CA PRO A 164 3.84 -1.70 -0.97
C PRO A 164 3.63 -0.38 -0.25
N VAL A 165 4.01 0.71 -0.91
CA VAL A 165 3.83 2.09 -0.46
C VAL A 165 3.15 2.91 -1.54
N ALA A 166 2.63 4.08 -1.15
CA ALA A 166 1.78 4.92 -2.00
C ALA A 166 2.30 6.38 -2.08
N MET A 167 3.61 6.56 -2.21
CA MET A 167 4.27 7.87 -2.27
C MET A 167 3.80 8.74 -3.45
N LEU A 168 3.41 8.12 -4.56
CA LEU A 168 3.01 8.78 -5.80
C LEU A 168 1.49 8.92 -5.93
N THR A 169 0.73 8.75 -4.85
CA THR A 169 -0.75 8.89 -4.83
C THR A 169 -1.25 10.18 -5.48
N ALA A 170 -0.55 11.30 -5.29
CA ALA A 170 -0.91 12.60 -5.84
C ALA A 170 -0.64 12.73 -7.36
N LYS A 171 0.08 11.77 -7.97
CA LYS A 171 0.50 11.75 -9.37
C LYS A 171 -0.39 10.91 -10.28
N SER A 172 -1.64 10.67 -9.85
CA SER A 172 -2.58 9.80 -10.55
C SER A 172 -3.89 10.52 -10.93
N LYS A 173 -3.84 11.80 -11.37
CA LYS A 173 -5.03 12.58 -11.76
C LYS A 173 -6.21 12.59 -10.75
N GLY A 174 -5.93 12.37 -9.47
CA GLY A 174 -6.94 12.29 -8.42
C GLY A 174 -7.57 10.90 -8.22
N THR A 175 -7.26 9.90 -9.05
CA THR A 175 -7.72 8.51 -8.89
C THR A 175 -6.99 7.76 -7.79
N LYS A 176 -5.85 8.29 -7.31
CA LYS A 176 -5.03 7.69 -6.24
C LYS A 176 -4.50 6.30 -6.59
N TYR A 177 -4.15 6.06 -7.86
CA TYR A 177 -3.71 4.75 -8.35
C TYR A 177 -2.66 4.06 -7.47
N SER A 178 -1.59 4.75 -7.04
CA SER A 178 -0.56 4.14 -6.16
C SER A 178 -1.14 3.53 -4.88
N LEU A 179 -2.12 4.21 -4.26
CA LEU A 179 -2.77 3.74 -3.04
C LEU A 179 -3.65 2.51 -3.30
N ARG A 180 -4.44 2.55 -4.38
CA ARG A 180 -5.32 1.44 -4.78
C ARG A 180 -4.51 0.21 -5.20
N ALA A 181 -3.42 0.40 -5.93
CA ALA A 181 -2.48 -0.65 -6.31
C ALA A 181 -1.79 -1.28 -5.10
N ALA A 182 -1.31 -0.48 -4.14
CA ALA A 182 -0.76 -1.00 -2.88
C ALA A 182 -1.80 -1.77 -2.05
N SER A 183 -3.05 -1.30 -2.01
CA SER A 183 -4.17 -2.06 -1.43
C SER A 183 -4.42 -3.37 -2.16
N ALA A 184 -4.35 -3.38 -3.49
CA ALA A 184 -4.56 -4.59 -4.30
C ALA A 184 -3.46 -5.63 -4.05
N ALA A 185 -2.20 -5.20 -3.92
CA ALA A 185 -1.09 -6.06 -3.52
C ALA A 185 -1.35 -6.76 -2.17
N ALA A 186 -1.86 -6.03 -1.18
CA ALA A 186 -2.26 -6.59 0.12
C ALA A 186 -3.45 -7.57 0.01
N CYS A 187 -4.41 -7.30 -0.88
CA CYS A 187 -5.49 -8.24 -1.18
C CYS A 187 -4.97 -9.55 -1.78
N VAL A 188 -4.01 -9.48 -2.71
CA VAL A 188 -3.38 -10.67 -3.28
C VAL A 188 -2.60 -11.44 -2.22
N ALA A 189 -1.82 -10.76 -1.37
CA ALA A 189 -1.13 -11.42 -0.25
C ALA A 189 -2.09 -12.14 0.71
N THR A 190 -3.28 -11.60 0.92
CA THR A 190 -4.29 -12.17 1.81
C THR A 190 -5.05 -13.35 1.19
N HIS A 191 -5.44 -13.24 -0.09
CA HIS A 191 -6.37 -14.18 -0.72
C HIS A 191 -5.75 -15.09 -1.78
N ALA A 192 -4.54 -14.79 -2.24
CA ALA A 192 -3.81 -15.53 -3.26
C ALA A 192 -2.28 -15.39 -3.07
N PRO A 193 -1.74 -15.67 -1.87
CA PRO A 193 -0.32 -15.42 -1.55
C PRO A 193 0.63 -16.08 -2.55
N ASP A 194 0.26 -17.27 -3.05
CA ASP A 194 1.06 -18.02 -4.02
C ASP A 194 1.17 -17.38 -5.42
N THR A 195 0.43 -16.30 -5.66
CA THR A 195 0.49 -15.56 -6.93
C THR A 195 0.93 -14.12 -6.74
N PHE A 196 1.28 -13.73 -5.50
CA PHE A 196 1.71 -12.39 -5.18
C PHE A 196 2.89 -11.93 -6.04
N PHE A 197 3.94 -12.75 -6.18
CA PHE A 197 5.11 -12.37 -6.95
C PHE A 197 4.81 -12.19 -8.45
N LYS A 198 3.93 -13.03 -9.03
CA LYS A 198 3.44 -12.85 -10.41
C LYS A 198 2.67 -11.55 -10.57
N PHE A 199 1.72 -11.30 -9.68
CA PHE A 199 0.92 -10.09 -9.69
C PHE A 199 1.79 -8.84 -9.54
N ASN A 200 2.74 -8.85 -8.59
CA ASN A 200 3.68 -7.76 -8.38
C ASN A 200 4.49 -7.47 -9.65
N ASN A 201 5.04 -8.51 -10.28
CA ASN A 201 5.78 -8.39 -11.53
C ASN A 201 4.91 -7.83 -12.65
N GLU A 202 3.73 -8.39 -12.87
CA GLU A 202 2.85 -7.99 -13.96
C GLU A 202 2.31 -6.56 -13.78
N LEU A 203 1.96 -6.18 -12.54
CA LEU A 203 1.49 -4.84 -12.23
C LEU A 203 2.57 -3.77 -12.47
N LEU A 204 3.83 -4.10 -12.19
CA LEU A 204 4.97 -3.23 -12.48
C LEU A 204 5.33 -3.21 -13.97
N ALA A 205 5.16 -4.33 -14.69
CA ALA A 205 5.36 -4.39 -16.13
C ALA A 205 4.28 -3.60 -16.90
N GLN A 206 3.04 -3.62 -16.43
CA GLN A 206 1.91 -2.83 -16.96
C GLN A 206 1.74 -1.48 -16.26
N ARG A 207 2.81 -0.96 -15.63
CA ARG A 207 2.77 0.32 -14.91
C ARG A 207 2.19 1.42 -15.81
N PRO A 208 1.13 2.11 -15.37
CA PRO A 208 0.56 3.20 -16.15
C PRO A 208 1.49 4.42 -16.16
N ASP A 209 1.27 5.32 -17.12
CA ASP A 209 2.01 6.59 -17.17
C ASP A 209 1.73 7.45 -15.94
N VAL A 210 2.75 8.19 -15.50
CA VAL A 210 2.61 9.22 -14.48
C VAL A 210 1.63 10.29 -14.96
N ASP A 211 0.81 10.82 -14.06
CA ASP A 211 -0.24 11.79 -14.36
C ASP A 211 -1.31 11.23 -15.35
N SER A 212 -1.48 9.90 -15.40
CA SER A 212 -2.65 9.24 -15.97
C SER A 212 -3.63 8.79 -14.88
N ASP A 213 -4.80 8.29 -15.28
CA ASP A 213 -5.80 7.76 -14.35
C ASP A 213 -5.36 6.41 -13.73
N GLY A 214 -4.42 5.72 -14.37
CA GLY A 214 -4.02 4.35 -14.01
C GLY A 214 -5.12 3.32 -14.22
N LEU A 215 -4.87 2.07 -13.79
CA LEU A 215 -5.86 1.00 -13.85
C LEU A 215 -6.99 1.28 -12.85
N THR A 216 -8.21 0.96 -13.24
CA THR A 216 -9.39 0.91 -12.37
C THR A 216 -9.32 -0.29 -11.41
N ASP A 217 -10.12 -0.29 -10.35
CA ASP A 217 -10.12 -1.42 -9.40
C ASP A 217 -10.62 -2.72 -10.05
N SER A 218 -11.54 -2.63 -11.01
CA SER A 218 -11.98 -3.79 -11.80
C SER A 218 -10.86 -4.36 -12.67
N GLU A 219 -9.99 -3.50 -13.23
CA GLU A 219 -8.82 -3.92 -14.02
C GLU A 219 -7.73 -4.50 -13.11
N LEU A 220 -7.46 -3.89 -11.95
CA LEU A 220 -6.56 -4.44 -10.93
C LEU A 220 -7.03 -5.82 -10.47
N ALA A 221 -8.34 -5.99 -10.23
CA ALA A 221 -8.93 -7.27 -9.85
C ALA A 221 -8.84 -8.31 -10.97
N ALA A 222 -9.10 -7.91 -12.22
CA ALA A 222 -8.95 -8.80 -13.37
C ALA A 222 -7.49 -9.25 -13.54
N LEU A 223 -6.53 -8.33 -13.42
CA LEU A 223 -5.11 -8.61 -13.50
C LEU A 223 -4.67 -9.61 -12.42
N ALA A 224 -5.11 -9.40 -11.18
CA ALA A 224 -4.81 -10.27 -10.05
C ALA A 224 -5.37 -11.69 -10.25
N ILE A 225 -6.64 -11.80 -10.67
CA ILE A 225 -7.29 -13.10 -10.90
C ILE A 225 -6.62 -13.84 -12.07
N ALA A 226 -6.14 -13.13 -13.09
CA ALA A 226 -5.46 -13.73 -14.24
C ALA A 226 -4.15 -14.44 -13.86
N GLN A 227 -3.55 -14.12 -12.71
CA GLN A 227 -2.34 -14.81 -12.22
C GLN A 227 -2.61 -16.20 -11.61
N GLY A 228 -3.89 -16.51 -11.37
CA GLY A 228 -4.36 -17.73 -10.72
C GLY A 228 -4.77 -17.49 -9.26
N THR A 229 -5.91 -18.03 -8.84
CA THR A 229 -6.36 -18.00 -7.44
C THR A 229 -7.49 -18.99 -7.23
N ASP A 230 -7.52 -19.63 -6.07
CA ASP A 230 -8.65 -20.48 -5.66
C ASP A 230 -9.83 -19.67 -5.10
N ALA A 231 -9.63 -18.38 -4.83
CA ALA A 231 -10.62 -17.49 -4.21
C ALA A 231 -10.93 -16.23 -5.05
N PRO A 232 -11.24 -16.34 -6.37
CA PRO A 232 -11.35 -15.19 -7.27
C PRO A 232 -12.44 -14.18 -6.87
N LYS A 233 -13.54 -14.64 -6.26
CA LYS A 233 -14.62 -13.75 -5.78
C LYS A 233 -14.19 -12.94 -4.56
N ALA A 234 -13.49 -13.56 -3.60
CA ALA A 234 -13.00 -12.87 -2.41
C ALA A 234 -11.91 -11.87 -2.78
N LEU A 235 -10.98 -12.28 -3.65
CA LEU A 235 -9.93 -11.41 -4.18
C LEU A 235 -10.51 -10.19 -4.91
N ARG A 236 -11.46 -10.41 -5.83
CA ARG A 236 -12.16 -9.32 -6.53
C ARG A 236 -12.80 -8.34 -5.55
N SER A 237 -13.60 -8.85 -4.63
CA SER A 237 -14.29 -8.03 -3.64
C SER A 237 -13.32 -7.24 -2.77
N CYS A 238 -12.19 -7.85 -2.37
CA CYS A 238 -11.18 -7.15 -1.59
C CYS A 238 -10.62 -5.93 -2.34
N ILE A 239 -10.26 -6.12 -3.62
CA ILE A 239 -9.66 -5.10 -4.48
C ILE A 239 -10.67 -4.00 -4.83
N GLU A 240 -11.85 -4.36 -5.31
CA GLU A 240 -12.90 -3.40 -5.72
C GLU A 240 -13.45 -2.59 -4.56
N ASN A 241 -13.35 -3.07 -3.31
CA ASN A 241 -13.71 -2.32 -2.11
C ASN A 241 -12.54 -1.54 -1.49
N GLU A 242 -11.36 -1.56 -2.11
CA GLU A 242 -10.12 -0.95 -1.60
C GLU A 242 -9.84 -1.34 -0.12
N SER A 243 -10.06 -2.62 0.22
CA SER A 243 -10.18 -3.06 1.62
C SER A 243 -8.95 -2.77 2.48
N PHE A 244 -7.77 -2.62 1.86
CA PHE A 244 -6.50 -2.34 2.50
C PHE A 244 -5.93 -0.94 2.21
N ALA A 245 -6.69 -0.02 1.59
CA ALA A 245 -6.20 1.32 1.29
C ALA A 245 -5.74 2.09 2.54
N MET A 246 -6.46 1.97 3.67
CA MET A 246 -6.03 2.60 4.92
C MET A 246 -4.75 1.97 5.49
N TRP A 247 -4.60 0.65 5.36
CA TRP A 247 -3.37 -0.04 5.74
C TRP A 247 -2.19 0.44 4.88
N ALA A 248 -2.36 0.48 3.55
CA ALA A 248 -1.33 0.93 2.61
C ALA A 248 -0.90 2.38 2.89
N LYS A 249 -1.86 3.25 3.19
CA LYS A 249 -1.56 4.62 3.64
C LYS A 249 -0.74 4.62 4.93
N ALA A 250 -1.18 3.87 5.95
CA ALA A 250 -0.50 3.84 7.24
C ALA A 250 0.91 3.21 7.16
N ALA A 251 1.10 2.20 6.32
CA ALA A 251 2.39 1.60 6.01
C ALA A 251 3.32 2.61 5.33
N THR A 252 2.80 3.38 4.36
CA THR A 252 3.54 4.49 3.73
C THR A 252 3.95 5.53 4.76
N ASP A 253 3.02 5.97 5.63
CA ASP A 253 3.31 6.98 6.65
C ASP A 253 4.39 6.49 7.64
N ARG A 254 4.40 5.20 8.01
CA ARG A 254 5.46 4.60 8.83
C ARG A 254 6.81 4.57 8.11
N ALA A 255 6.84 4.13 6.86
CA ALA A 255 8.07 4.07 6.07
C ALA A 255 8.72 5.46 5.89
N LEU A 256 7.91 6.51 5.76
CA LEU A 256 8.39 7.90 5.71
C LEU A 256 8.99 8.40 7.04
N GLN A 257 8.66 7.76 8.17
CA GLN A 257 9.22 8.09 9.48
C GLN A 257 10.49 7.29 9.76
N GLY A 258 10.58 6.06 9.27
CA GLY A 258 11.74 5.19 9.43
C GLY A 258 11.50 3.79 8.89
N LEU A 259 12.57 3.16 8.40
CA LEU A 259 12.57 1.79 7.92
C LEU A 259 13.08 0.87 9.05
N PRO A 260 12.41 -0.27 9.34
CA PRO A 260 12.89 -1.22 10.33
C PRO A 260 14.31 -1.70 10.04
N ASP A 261 15.13 -1.91 11.06
CA ASP A 261 16.46 -2.53 10.92
C ASP A 261 17.38 -1.82 9.91
N THR A 262 17.40 -0.48 9.94
CA THR A 262 18.22 0.36 9.04
C THR A 262 18.91 1.54 9.75
N ASP A 263 19.12 1.46 11.07
CA ASP A 263 19.78 2.51 11.85
C ASP A 263 19.22 3.93 11.64
N GLY A 264 17.90 4.03 11.41
CA GLY A 264 17.19 5.30 11.29
C GLY A 264 17.05 5.86 9.87
N ILE A 265 17.32 5.07 8.83
CA ILE A 265 17.01 5.46 7.45
C ILE A 265 15.49 5.56 7.29
N ALA A 266 15.02 6.61 6.61
CA ALA A 266 13.62 6.79 6.24
C ALA A 266 13.44 6.64 4.73
N LEU A 267 12.22 6.31 4.31
CA LEU A 267 11.87 6.22 2.90
C LEU A 267 11.91 7.62 2.25
N THR A 268 12.75 7.81 1.24
CA THR A 268 12.89 9.07 0.50
C THR A 268 12.51 8.98 -0.97
N GLY A 269 12.39 7.75 -1.50
CA GLY A 269 12.02 7.50 -2.89
C GLY A 269 11.66 6.04 -3.13
N THR A 270 11.12 5.76 -4.31
CA THR A 270 10.81 4.39 -4.74
C THR A 270 11.47 4.10 -6.10
N PRO A 271 12.09 2.94 -6.27
CA PRO A 271 12.23 1.90 -5.26
C PRO A 271 13.28 2.30 -4.22
N THR A 272 13.09 1.86 -2.97
CA THR A 272 14.19 1.78 -2.01
C THR A 272 14.46 0.30 -1.79
N ILE A 273 15.68 -0.15 -2.12
CA ILE A 273 16.10 -1.55 -1.99
C ILE A 273 17.10 -1.63 -0.84
N LEU A 274 16.85 -2.55 0.09
CA LEU A 274 17.75 -2.87 1.20
C LEU A 274 18.21 -4.31 1.06
N VAL A 275 19.50 -4.55 1.30
CA VAL A 275 20.09 -5.88 1.41
C VAL A 275 20.71 -6.00 2.79
N ASN A 276 20.21 -6.92 3.63
CA ASN A 276 20.56 -7.02 5.05
C ASN A 276 20.53 -5.65 5.77
N GLY A 277 19.53 -4.82 5.46
CA GLY A 277 19.38 -3.47 6.03
C GLY A 277 20.23 -2.37 5.40
N ILE A 278 21.13 -2.70 4.47
CA ILE A 278 21.99 -1.72 3.78
C ILE A 278 21.32 -1.26 2.46
N PRO A 279 21.14 0.05 2.24
CA PRO A 279 20.57 0.55 1.00
C PRO A 279 21.45 0.29 -0.23
N TYR A 280 20.81 -0.20 -1.29
CA TYR A 280 21.40 -0.20 -2.62
C TYR A 280 21.21 1.17 -3.27
N VAL A 281 22.31 1.78 -3.72
CA VAL A 281 22.34 3.12 -4.34
C VAL A 281 22.86 3.12 -5.78
N GLY A 282 23.03 1.92 -6.36
CA GLY A 282 23.53 1.72 -7.73
C GLY A 282 22.43 1.86 -8.78
N ALA A 283 22.75 1.49 -10.03
CA ALA A 283 21.80 1.50 -11.13
C ALA A 283 20.71 0.42 -10.90
N VAL A 284 19.44 0.84 -10.91
CA VAL A 284 18.30 -0.07 -10.64
C VAL A 284 18.06 -1.06 -11.79
N ASP A 285 18.47 -0.69 -13.00
CA ASP A 285 18.33 -1.45 -14.23
C ASP A 285 19.58 -2.26 -14.61
N ASP A 286 20.64 -2.25 -13.79
CA ASP A 286 21.83 -3.10 -13.95
C ASP A 286 21.76 -4.32 -13.01
N PRO A 287 21.31 -5.49 -13.49
CA PRO A 287 21.21 -6.69 -12.67
C PRO A 287 22.57 -7.22 -12.20
N LYS A 288 23.65 -6.96 -12.96
CA LYS A 288 24.99 -7.41 -12.58
C LYS A 288 25.54 -6.58 -11.43
N GLU A 289 25.35 -5.26 -11.49
CA GLU A 289 25.72 -4.36 -10.39
C GLU A 289 24.97 -4.73 -9.11
N PHE A 290 23.65 -4.95 -9.20
CA PHE A 290 22.85 -5.36 -8.04
C PHE A 290 23.30 -6.72 -7.48
N ALA A 291 23.61 -7.70 -8.34
CA ALA A 291 24.14 -8.99 -7.89
C ALA A 291 25.50 -8.88 -7.18
N GLN A 292 26.40 -8.01 -7.67
CA GLN A 292 27.68 -7.75 -7.02
C GLN A 292 27.50 -7.10 -5.64
N PHE A 293 26.55 -6.16 -5.53
CA PHE A 293 26.20 -5.56 -4.24
C PHE A 293 25.69 -6.62 -3.25
N VAL A 294 24.74 -7.46 -3.67
CA VAL A 294 24.21 -8.56 -2.85
C VAL A 294 25.32 -9.50 -2.38
N LEU A 295 26.22 -9.91 -3.28
CA LEU A 295 27.36 -10.78 -2.95
C LEU A 295 28.31 -10.14 -1.93
N THR A 296 28.59 -8.84 -2.09
CA THR A 296 29.45 -8.09 -1.16
C THR A 296 28.84 -8.06 0.24
N ILE A 297 27.55 -7.72 0.34
CA ILE A 297 26.83 -7.66 1.63
C ILE A 297 26.72 -9.05 2.27
N ALA A 298 26.46 -10.10 1.49
CA ALA A 298 26.41 -11.48 1.97
C ALA A 298 27.77 -11.94 2.52
N SER A 299 28.86 -11.60 1.83
CA SER A 299 30.23 -11.92 2.26
C SER A 299 30.59 -11.21 3.56
N ASP A 300 30.30 -9.92 3.67
CA ASP A 300 30.53 -9.13 4.88
C ASP A 300 29.76 -9.69 6.09
N ALA A 301 28.52 -10.15 5.88
CA ALA A 301 27.74 -10.78 6.92
C ALA A 301 28.38 -12.11 7.39
N TYR A 302 28.83 -12.94 6.45
CA TYR A 302 29.51 -14.20 6.75
C TYR A 302 30.76 -14.00 7.60
N TYR A 303 31.62 -13.03 7.25
CA TYR A 303 32.85 -12.76 7.99
C TYR A 303 32.65 -12.05 9.34
N LYS A 304 31.46 -11.47 9.61
CA LYS A 304 31.11 -10.86 10.91
C LYS A 304 30.58 -11.88 11.92
N THR A 305 30.08 -13.03 11.47
CA THR A 305 29.70 -14.14 12.36
C THR A 305 30.94 -14.90 12.85
N PRO A 306 31.20 -15.03 14.16
CA PRO A 306 32.34 -15.78 14.65
C PRO A 306 32.22 -17.26 14.26
N SER A 307 33.22 -17.76 13.53
CA SER A 307 33.38 -19.19 13.27
C SER A 307 33.43 -19.94 14.60
N PRO A 308 32.68 -21.04 14.81
CA PRO A 308 32.81 -21.83 16.02
C PRO A 308 34.27 -22.29 16.15
N ALA A 309 34.91 -21.95 17.27
CA ALA A 309 36.26 -22.39 17.57
C ALA A 309 36.25 -23.93 17.64
N PRO A 310 37.19 -24.64 17.00
CA PRO A 310 37.29 -26.08 17.19
C PRO A 310 37.54 -26.33 18.67
N SER A 311 36.62 -27.04 19.33
CA SER A 311 36.81 -27.54 20.69
C SER A 311 38.10 -28.35 20.70
N GLY A 312 39.16 -27.76 21.26
CA GLY A 312 40.44 -28.43 21.44
C GLY A 312 40.21 -29.68 22.29
N SER A 313 40.23 -30.83 21.65
CA SER A 313 40.29 -32.11 22.34
C SER A 313 41.61 -32.13 23.09
N THR A 314 41.57 -31.91 24.41
CA THR A 314 42.74 -32.08 25.27
C THR A 314 43.12 -33.56 25.25
N SER A 315 44.06 -33.92 24.38
CA SER A 315 44.69 -35.22 24.38
C SER A 315 45.45 -35.38 25.69
N ALA A 316 44.88 -36.12 26.64
CA ALA A 316 45.55 -36.48 27.87
C ALA A 316 46.80 -37.31 27.53
N THR A 317 47.96 -36.81 27.91
CA THR A 317 49.24 -37.52 27.79
C THR A 317 49.25 -38.68 28.80
N PRO A 318 49.52 -39.93 28.39
CA PRO A 318 49.63 -41.03 29.35
C PRO A 318 50.94 -40.88 30.14
N THR A 319 50.80 -40.83 31.47
CA THR A 319 51.93 -40.87 32.42
C THR A 319 52.61 -42.24 32.35
N PRO A 320 53.96 -42.33 32.22
CA PRO A 320 54.64 -43.61 32.32
C PRO A 320 54.76 -44.01 33.79
N SER A 321 54.22 -45.18 34.14
CA SER A 321 54.48 -45.82 35.43
C SER A 321 55.78 -46.61 35.35
N ASN A 322 56.65 -46.35 36.33
CA ASN A 322 57.86 -47.11 36.64
C ASN A 322 57.54 -48.18 37.69
#